data_AF-C1KU36-F1
#
_entry.id   AF-C1KU36-F1
#
_cell.length_a   1.000
_cell.length_b   1.000
_cell.length_c   1.000
_cell.angle_alpha   90.00
_cell.angle_beta   90.00
_cell.angle_gamma   90.00
#
_symmetry.space_group_name_H-M   'P 1'
#
loop_
_entity.id
_entity.type
_entity.pdbx_description
1 polymer ?
#
loop_
_entity_poly.entity_id
_entity_poly.type
_entity_poly.pdbx_seq_one_letter_code
_entity_poly.pdbx_strand_id
1 'polypeptide(L)'
;ADQGQLKGIRAPPNNNPVLNVQSGDIACNVASIKDSNVLTVPAGAKVGHWWGHEFGGASGPNDLDNPIAASHKGPVIVYLAKVDNAATTGTSGLKWFKVAEAGFSGGKWAVDDLIANNGWSYFDMPTCIAPGQYLMRAEIIALHNAGSSQGAQFYIGC
;
A
#
# COMPACT_ATOMS: atom_id res chain seq x y z
N ALA A 1 7.99 14.44 -7.73
CA ALA A 1 8.47 13.70 -8.92
C ALA A 1 8.41 12.21 -8.60
N ASP A 2 8.18 11.37 -9.61
CA ASP A 2 8.27 9.92 -9.47
C ASP A 2 9.65 9.54 -8.90
N GLN A 3 9.67 8.61 -7.94
CA GLN A 3 10.90 8.14 -7.28
C GLN A 3 11.54 6.96 -8.02
N GLY A 4 10.81 6.32 -8.94
CA GLY A 4 11.26 5.18 -9.73
C GLY A 4 10.71 3.84 -9.22
N GLN A 5 10.54 2.90 -10.15
CA GLN A 5 9.96 1.58 -9.87
C GLN A 5 10.72 0.86 -8.74
N LEU A 6 9.97 0.45 -7.71
CA LEU A 6 10.44 -0.31 -6.53
C LEU A 6 11.53 0.36 -5.69
N LYS A 7 11.91 1.61 -5.97
CA LYS A 7 12.93 2.31 -5.18
C LYS A 7 12.44 2.60 -3.77
N GLY A 8 13.10 2.03 -2.77
CA GLY A 8 12.73 2.18 -1.36
C GLY A 8 11.45 1.43 -0.97
N ILE A 9 11.07 0.42 -1.77
CA ILE A 9 9.85 -0.39 -1.57
C ILE A 9 10.25 -1.81 -1.15
N ARG A 10 9.56 -2.33 -0.14
CA ARG A 10 9.51 -3.73 0.30
C ARG A 10 8.28 -4.41 -0.32
N ALA A 11 8.46 -5.06 -1.46
CA ALA A 11 7.38 -5.66 -2.23
C ALA A 11 7.32 -7.20 -2.07
N PRO A 12 6.11 -7.80 -2.17
CA PRO A 12 5.94 -9.25 -2.28
C PRO A 12 6.55 -9.81 -3.58
N PRO A 13 6.71 -11.12 -3.77
CA PRO A 13 7.22 -11.69 -5.03
C PRO A 13 6.15 -11.78 -6.13
N ASN A 14 4.87 -11.59 -5.78
CA ASN A 14 3.71 -11.69 -6.68
C ASN A 14 2.55 -10.87 -6.10
N ASN A 15 1.42 -10.84 -6.81
CA ASN A 15 0.22 -10.10 -6.44
C ASN A 15 -0.80 -10.89 -5.59
N ASN A 16 -0.44 -12.05 -5.03
CA ASN A 16 -1.36 -12.78 -4.17
C ASN A 16 -1.67 -11.97 -2.89
N PRO A 17 -2.93 -11.99 -2.41
CA PRO A 17 -3.31 -11.28 -1.21
C PRO A 17 -2.83 -12.01 0.05
N VAL A 18 -2.57 -11.24 1.11
CA VAL A 18 -2.56 -11.77 2.47
C VAL A 18 -4.01 -12.01 2.89
N LEU A 19 -4.31 -13.15 3.52
CA LEU A 19 -5.66 -13.50 4.00
C LEU A 19 -5.75 -13.60 5.52
N ASN A 20 -4.66 -14.04 6.17
CA ASN A 20 -4.60 -14.24 7.61
C ASN A 20 -4.08 -12.99 8.32
N VAL A 21 -4.98 -12.26 8.99
CA VAL A 21 -4.65 -11.05 9.77
C VAL A 21 -3.76 -11.31 11.00
N GLN A 22 -3.58 -12.57 11.41
CA GLN A 22 -2.68 -12.94 12.50
C GLN A 22 -1.25 -13.27 12.00
N SER A 23 -1.02 -13.33 10.69
CA SER A 23 0.32 -13.54 10.13
C SER A 23 1.19 -12.29 10.29
N GLY A 24 2.50 -12.48 10.43
CA GLY A 24 3.48 -11.39 10.33
C GLY A 24 3.44 -10.68 8.97
N ASP A 25 2.96 -11.36 7.93
CA ASP A 25 2.80 -10.80 6.57
C ASP A 25 1.80 -9.64 6.52
N ILE A 26 0.91 -9.49 7.51
CA ILE A 26 -0.04 -8.37 7.53
C ILE A 26 0.66 -7.01 7.67
N ALA A 27 1.91 -6.98 8.15
CA ALA A 27 2.66 -5.75 8.34
C ALA A 27 3.12 -5.14 7.01
N CYS A 28 3.80 -5.91 6.16
CA CYS A 28 4.40 -5.42 4.90
C CYS A 28 4.38 -6.47 3.78
N ASN A 29 3.46 -7.44 3.83
CA ASN A 29 3.42 -8.62 2.96
C ASN A 29 4.68 -9.51 3.10
N VAL A 30 4.77 -10.56 2.28
CA VAL A 30 5.96 -11.41 2.15
C VAL A 30 7.06 -10.65 1.41
N ALA A 31 7.65 -9.64 2.05
CA ALA A 31 8.58 -8.66 1.48
C ALA A 31 9.93 -9.25 0.98
N SER A 32 9.91 -10.07 -0.07
CA SER A 32 11.09 -10.72 -0.65
C SER A 32 11.88 -9.81 -1.62
N ILE A 33 11.28 -8.72 -2.09
CA ILE A 33 11.94 -7.72 -2.93
C ILE A 33 12.20 -6.48 -2.06
N LYS A 34 13.47 -6.11 -1.93
CA LYS A 34 13.91 -5.05 -1.03
C LYS A 34 15.21 -4.42 -1.52
N ASP A 35 15.37 -3.12 -1.31
CA ASP A 35 16.63 -2.40 -1.49
C ASP A 35 17.09 -1.69 -0.21
N SER A 36 18.12 -0.87 -0.32
CA SER A 36 18.66 -0.05 0.77
C SER A 36 18.29 1.43 0.65
N ASN A 37 17.42 1.80 -0.29
CA ASN A 37 17.03 3.19 -0.50
C ASN A 37 16.04 3.63 0.59
N VAL A 38 16.15 4.90 0.99
CA VAL A 38 15.16 5.57 1.84
C VAL A 38 14.73 6.84 1.13
N LEU A 39 13.42 6.97 0.90
CA LEU A 39 12.86 8.12 0.20
C LEU A 39 12.74 9.32 1.14
N THR A 40 13.23 10.48 0.71
CA THR A 40 13.05 11.74 1.44
C THR A 40 11.65 12.29 1.18
N VAL A 41 10.84 12.39 2.23
CA VAL A 41 9.49 12.96 2.17
C VAL A 41 9.38 14.12 3.16
N PRO A 42 9.25 15.37 2.70
CA PRO A 42 8.98 16.51 3.58
C PRO A 42 7.63 16.34 4.30
N ALA A 43 7.57 16.73 5.58
CA ALA A 43 6.28 16.86 6.26
C ALA A 43 5.39 17.88 5.52
N GLY A 44 4.11 17.58 5.35
CA GLY A 44 3.19 18.36 4.52
C GLY A 44 3.26 18.09 3.02
N ALA A 45 4.17 17.23 2.55
CA ALA A 45 4.20 16.85 1.13
C ALA A 45 2.97 16.01 0.77
N LYS A 46 2.44 16.23 -0.43
CA LYS A 46 1.48 15.30 -1.05
C LYS A 46 2.23 14.05 -1.54
N VAL A 47 1.95 12.92 -0.90
CA VAL A 47 2.58 11.63 -1.18
C VAL A 47 1.65 10.82 -2.07
N GLY A 48 2.17 10.34 -3.19
CA GLY A 48 1.50 9.36 -4.04
C GLY A 48 2.09 7.97 -3.82
N HIS A 49 1.24 6.96 -3.72
CA HIS A 49 1.64 5.56 -3.76
C HIS A 49 0.90 4.86 -4.90
N TRP A 50 1.65 4.12 -5.71
CA TRP A 50 1.16 3.56 -6.95
C TRP A 50 1.01 2.03 -6.86
N TRP A 51 -0.06 1.54 -7.47
CA TRP A 51 -0.40 0.13 -7.55
C TRP A 51 -0.49 -0.29 -9.02
N GLY A 52 -0.03 -1.50 -9.31
CA GLY A 52 -0.15 -2.14 -10.61
C GLY A 52 -0.56 -3.60 -10.45
N HIS A 53 -1.15 -4.17 -11.50
CA HIS A 53 -1.54 -5.58 -11.50
C HIS A 53 -0.32 -6.51 -11.36
N GLU A 54 0.76 -6.17 -12.07
CA GLU A 54 2.07 -6.82 -12.02
C GLU A 54 3.19 -5.79 -11.82
N PHE A 55 4.42 -6.26 -11.65
CA PHE A 55 5.58 -5.37 -11.69
C PHE A 55 5.67 -4.64 -13.03
N GLY A 56 5.71 -3.31 -12.99
CA GLY A 56 5.69 -2.47 -14.18
C GLY A 56 4.28 -2.10 -14.67
N GLY A 57 3.22 -2.61 -14.03
CA GLY A 57 1.84 -2.21 -14.26
C GLY A 57 1.01 -3.31 -14.89
N ALA A 58 0.60 -3.09 -16.13
CA ALA A 58 -0.21 -4.05 -16.85
C ALA A 58 0.53 -5.38 -17.05
N SER A 59 -0.18 -6.48 -16.84
CA SER A 59 0.28 -7.85 -17.13
C SER A 59 0.46 -8.12 -18.64
N GLY A 60 -0.14 -7.28 -19.48
CA GLY A 60 -0.07 -7.37 -20.94
C GLY A 60 -0.86 -6.27 -21.64
N PRO A 61 -0.98 -6.33 -22.98
CA PRO A 61 -1.79 -5.39 -23.75
C PRO A 61 -3.27 -5.45 -23.34
N ASN A 62 -3.92 -4.29 -23.18
CA ASN A 62 -5.33 -4.17 -22.81
C ASN A 62 -5.72 -4.85 -21.49
N ASP A 63 -4.83 -4.84 -20.51
CA ASP A 63 -5.11 -5.32 -19.16
C ASP A 63 -6.19 -4.46 -18.49
N LEU A 64 -7.42 -4.98 -18.44
CA LEU A 64 -8.56 -4.33 -17.80
C LEU A 64 -8.51 -4.41 -16.27
N ASP A 65 -7.61 -5.23 -15.73
CA ASP A 65 -7.44 -5.45 -14.30
C ASP A 65 -6.24 -4.66 -13.73
N ASN A 66 -5.61 -3.79 -14.54
CA ASN A 66 -4.63 -2.84 -14.05
C ASN A 66 -5.29 -1.48 -13.73
N PRO A 67 -5.09 -0.90 -12.53
CA PRO A 67 -4.18 -1.32 -11.45
C PRO A 67 -4.71 -2.48 -10.59
N ILE A 68 -6.02 -2.68 -10.57
CA ILE A 68 -6.71 -3.76 -9.89
C ILE A 68 -8.05 -4.00 -10.60
N ALA A 69 -8.53 -5.25 -10.63
CA ALA A 69 -9.84 -5.59 -11.20
C ALA A 69 -10.97 -4.79 -10.52
N ALA A 70 -11.88 -4.23 -11.31
CA ALA A 70 -12.95 -3.34 -10.80
C ALA A 70 -13.91 -4.02 -9.80
N SER A 71 -13.96 -5.36 -9.76
CA SER A 71 -14.72 -6.13 -8.78
C SER A 71 -14.18 -6.00 -7.35
N HIS A 72 -12.92 -5.63 -7.17
CA HIS A 72 -12.20 -5.61 -5.89
C HIS A 72 -12.53 -4.38 -5.03
N LYS A 73 -13.83 -4.09 -4.89
CA LYS A 73 -14.32 -2.97 -4.08
C LYS A 73 -13.76 -3.03 -2.66
N GLY A 74 -13.29 -1.90 -2.15
CA GLY A 74 -12.58 -1.88 -0.88
C GLY A 74 -11.99 -0.53 -0.50
N PRO A 75 -11.58 -0.37 0.77
CA PRO A 75 -10.84 0.80 1.23
C PRO A 75 -9.38 0.77 0.76
N VAL A 76 -8.77 1.96 0.78
CA VAL A 76 -7.32 2.18 0.62
C VAL A 76 -6.81 2.96 1.84
N ILE A 77 -5.75 2.47 2.48
CA ILE A 77 -5.32 2.94 3.79
C ILE A 77 -3.80 3.08 3.83
N VAL A 78 -3.29 4.09 4.54
CA VAL A 78 -1.85 4.29 4.78
C VAL A 78 -1.57 4.43 6.27
N TYR A 79 -0.54 3.74 6.72
CA TYR A 79 -0.01 3.79 8.08
C TYR A 79 1.47 4.14 8.07
N LEU A 80 1.95 4.73 9.16
CA LEU A 80 3.36 4.93 9.42
C LEU A 80 3.77 4.24 10.73
N ALA A 81 5.02 3.79 10.80
CA ALA A 81 5.65 3.36 12.04
C ALA A 81 7.04 3.99 12.13
N LYS A 82 7.33 4.65 13.26
CA LYS A 82 8.66 5.20 13.53
C LYS A 82 9.66 4.05 13.73
N VAL A 83 10.83 4.16 13.10
CA VAL A 83 11.89 3.15 13.16
C VAL A 83 13.26 3.80 13.32
N ASP A 84 14.27 3.01 13.67
CA ASP A 84 15.65 3.51 13.80
C ASP A 84 16.29 3.74 12.44
N ASN A 85 16.11 2.78 11.51
CA ASN A 85 16.60 2.85 10.14
C ASN A 85 15.62 2.14 9.19
N ALA A 86 15.01 2.87 8.26
CA ALA A 86 13.96 2.33 7.39
C ALA A 86 14.50 1.28 6.39
N ALA A 87 15.77 1.35 6.01
CA ALA A 87 16.40 0.37 5.12
C ALA A 87 16.61 -0.98 5.81
N THR A 88 16.93 -1.00 7.12
CA THR A 88 17.38 -2.23 7.79
C THR A 88 16.42 -2.79 8.85
N THR A 89 15.49 -1.98 9.37
CA THR A 89 14.56 -2.40 10.43
C THR A 89 13.68 -3.60 10.04
N GLY A 90 13.36 -4.45 11.00
CA GLY A 90 12.32 -5.48 10.88
C GLY A 90 10.90 -4.88 10.95
N THR A 91 9.87 -5.72 10.83
CA THR A 91 8.46 -5.27 10.82
C THR A 91 7.67 -5.70 12.05
N SER A 92 8.22 -6.62 12.86
CA SER A 92 7.59 -7.11 14.09
C SER A 92 7.71 -6.10 15.23
N GLY A 93 6.67 -5.99 16.06
CA GLY A 93 6.65 -5.15 17.26
C GLY A 93 6.63 -3.63 17.00
N LEU A 94 6.50 -3.20 15.74
CA LEU A 94 6.40 -1.80 15.39
C LEU A 94 5.08 -1.19 15.83
N LYS A 95 5.11 0.11 16.17
CA LYS A 95 3.93 0.88 16.58
C LYS A 95 3.39 1.66 15.39
N TRP A 96 2.38 1.10 14.74
CA TRP A 96 1.72 1.69 13.59
C TRP A 96 0.67 2.72 14.01
N PHE A 97 0.60 3.83 13.28
CA PHE A 97 -0.49 4.80 13.36
C PHE A 97 -0.98 5.13 11.95
N LYS A 98 -2.29 5.28 11.81
CA LYS A 98 -2.94 5.59 10.52
C LYS A 98 -2.71 7.06 10.17
N VAL A 99 -2.40 7.33 8.90
CA VAL A 99 -2.23 8.71 8.38
C VAL A 99 -3.18 9.04 7.24
N ALA A 100 -3.76 8.03 6.58
CA ALA A 100 -4.81 8.22 5.58
C ALA A 100 -5.73 7.01 5.51
N GLU A 101 -7.02 7.26 5.24
CA GLU A 101 -7.96 6.23 4.80
C GLU A 101 -9.02 6.82 3.87
N ALA A 102 -9.40 6.02 2.88
CA ALA A 102 -10.61 6.23 2.10
C ALA A 102 -11.38 4.90 2.07
N GLY A 103 -12.68 4.97 2.33
CA GLY A 103 -13.59 3.82 2.37
C GLY A 103 -14.67 3.91 1.30
N PHE A 104 -15.91 3.66 1.70
CA PHE A 104 -17.08 3.86 0.84
C PHE A 104 -17.68 5.25 1.12
N SER A 105 -17.83 6.06 0.08
CA SER A 105 -18.44 7.40 0.16
C SER A 105 -19.12 7.76 -1.15
N GLY A 106 -20.30 8.37 -1.09
CA GLY A 106 -21.00 8.86 -2.28
C GLY A 106 -21.30 7.80 -3.35
N GLY A 107 -21.48 6.53 -2.96
CA GLY A 107 -21.73 5.43 -3.89
C GLY A 107 -20.49 4.84 -4.54
N LYS A 108 -19.28 5.26 -4.12
CA LYS A 108 -18.00 4.79 -4.66
C LYS A 108 -17.09 4.30 -3.54
N TRP A 109 -16.25 3.33 -3.87
CA TRP A 109 -15.17 2.86 -3.02
C TRP A 109 -13.86 3.56 -3.37
N ALA A 110 -12.91 3.58 -2.43
CA ALA A 110 -11.57 4.10 -2.69
C ALA A 110 -10.85 3.37 -3.85
N VAL A 111 -11.14 2.08 -4.08
CA VAL A 111 -10.65 1.35 -5.26
C VAL A 111 -11.19 1.93 -6.58
N ASP A 112 -12.40 2.51 -6.60
CA ASP A 112 -12.91 3.19 -7.81
C ASP A 112 -12.07 4.42 -8.14
N ASP A 113 -11.69 5.20 -7.12
CA ASP A 113 -10.82 6.36 -7.29
C ASP A 113 -9.40 5.95 -7.66
N LEU A 114 -8.90 4.83 -7.13
CA LEU A 114 -7.60 4.26 -7.50
C LEU A 114 -7.55 3.91 -9.00
N ILE A 115 -8.59 3.26 -9.51
CA ILE A 115 -8.72 2.93 -10.94
C ILE A 115 -8.81 4.20 -11.77
N ALA A 116 -9.65 5.17 -11.37
CA ALA A 116 -9.80 6.44 -12.07
C ALA A 116 -8.50 7.27 -12.12
N ASN A 117 -7.62 7.10 -11.13
CA ASN A 117 -6.30 7.74 -11.04
C ASN A 117 -5.16 6.87 -11.58
N ASN A 118 -5.45 5.87 -12.41
CA ASN A 118 -4.46 5.02 -13.07
C ASN A 118 -3.46 4.36 -12.09
N GLY A 119 -3.96 3.89 -10.94
CA GLY A 119 -3.18 3.20 -9.91
C GLY A 119 -2.55 4.10 -8.85
N TRP A 120 -2.64 5.42 -8.99
CA TRP A 120 -2.17 6.34 -7.96
C TRP A 120 -3.24 6.59 -6.90
N SER A 121 -2.86 6.49 -5.64
CA SER A 121 -3.60 7.05 -4.51
C SER A 121 -2.72 8.03 -3.75
N TYR A 122 -3.34 9.06 -3.17
CA TYR A 122 -2.64 10.21 -2.62
C TYR A 122 -3.12 10.55 -1.22
N PHE A 123 -2.19 11.02 -0.39
CA PHE A 123 -2.49 11.64 0.90
C PHE A 123 -1.48 12.75 1.20
N ASP A 124 -1.81 13.64 2.14
CA ASP A 124 -0.89 14.65 2.62
C ASP A 124 -0.16 14.14 3.87
N MET A 125 1.17 14.13 3.83
CA MET A 125 2.00 13.75 4.97
C MET A 125 1.72 14.71 6.14
N PRO A 126 1.42 14.23 7.37
CA PRO A 126 1.12 15.13 8.49
C PRO A 126 2.26 16.13 8.74
N THR A 127 1.93 17.41 8.90
CA THR A 127 2.91 18.47 9.12
C THR A 127 3.54 18.44 10.52
N CYS A 128 2.83 17.86 11.49
CA CYS A 128 3.23 17.78 12.90
C CYS A 128 3.99 16.50 13.27
N ILE A 129 4.21 15.60 12.30
CA ILE A 129 4.93 14.35 12.56
C ILE A 129 6.38 14.63 12.94
N ALA A 130 6.91 13.90 13.93
CA ALA A 130 8.32 14.01 14.29
C ALA A 130 9.21 13.65 13.08
N PRO A 131 10.29 14.39 12.80
CA PRO A 131 11.18 14.06 11.68
C PRO A 131 11.93 12.73 11.95
N GLY A 132 12.38 12.09 10.88
CA GLY A 132 13.25 10.91 10.95
C GLY A 132 12.79 9.75 10.07
N GLN A 133 13.22 8.56 10.44
CA GLN A 133 12.99 7.32 9.68
C GLN A 133 11.66 6.67 10.05
N TYR A 134 10.88 6.31 9.03
CA TYR A 134 9.60 5.62 9.13
C TYR A 134 9.52 4.47 8.12
N LEU A 135 8.77 3.41 8.45
CA LEU A 135 8.13 2.58 7.43
C LEU A 135 6.75 3.15 7.11
N MET A 136 6.39 3.14 5.83
CA MET A 136 5.06 3.50 5.35
C MET A 136 4.38 2.26 4.80
N ARG A 137 3.31 1.81 5.44
CA ARG A 137 2.49 0.67 5.00
C ARG A 137 1.30 1.20 4.21
N ALA A 138 1.22 0.86 2.93
CA ALA A 138 0.06 1.12 2.09
C ALA A 138 -0.75 -0.18 1.92
N GLU A 139 -2.06 -0.08 1.95
CA GLU A 139 -2.97 -1.22 1.98
C GLU A 139 -4.20 -0.97 1.11
N ILE A 140 -4.60 -1.99 0.35
CA ILE A 140 -5.93 -2.14 -0.24
C ILE A 140 -6.57 -3.38 0.38
N ILE A 141 -7.84 -3.28 0.80
CA ILE A 141 -8.59 -4.43 1.31
C ILE A 141 -9.72 -4.74 0.32
N ALA A 142 -9.55 -5.71 -0.57
CA ALA A 142 -10.61 -6.10 -1.49
C ALA A 142 -11.66 -6.97 -0.79
N LEU A 143 -12.93 -6.56 -0.89
CA LEU A 143 -14.04 -7.11 -0.13
C LEU A 143 -14.98 -8.01 -0.94
N HIS A 144 -14.67 -8.29 -2.20
CA HIS A 144 -15.56 -9.05 -3.10
C HIS A 144 -15.91 -10.46 -2.59
N ASN A 145 -15.09 -11.04 -1.70
CA ASN A 145 -15.35 -12.33 -1.04
C ASN A 145 -15.35 -12.24 0.50
N ALA A 146 -15.41 -11.04 1.08
CA ALA A 146 -15.25 -10.82 2.52
C ALA A 146 -16.42 -11.33 3.38
N GLY A 147 -17.50 -11.84 2.78
CA GLY A 147 -18.59 -12.51 3.50
C GLY A 147 -18.20 -13.86 4.11
N SER A 148 -17.11 -14.47 3.63
CA SER A 148 -16.56 -15.73 4.16
C SER A 148 -15.45 -15.47 5.18
N SER A 149 -15.25 -16.41 6.11
CA SER A 149 -14.09 -16.36 7.02
C SER A 149 -12.79 -16.31 6.24
N GLN A 150 -11.91 -15.37 6.58
CA GLN A 150 -10.66 -15.08 5.84
C GLN A 150 -10.85 -14.78 4.34
N GLY A 151 -12.05 -14.34 3.95
CA GLY A 151 -12.37 -14.01 2.55
C GLY A 151 -11.98 -12.60 2.11
N ALA A 152 -11.66 -11.71 3.07
CA ALA A 152 -11.11 -10.39 2.77
C ALA A 152 -9.66 -10.53 2.27
N GLN A 153 -9.34 -9.81 1.19
CA GLN A 153 -8.04 -9.91 0.52
C GLN A 153 -7.24 -8.64 0.77
N PHE A 154 -6.08 -8.78 1.41
CA PHE A 154 -5.22 -7.66 1.78
C PHE A 154 -4.04 -7.57 0.82
N TYR A 155 -4.00 -6.52 0.01
CA TYR A 155 -2.85 -6.17 -0.82
C TYR A 155 -2.05 -5.12 -0.08
N ILE A 156 -0.82 -5.47 0.30
CA ILE A 156 -0.01 -4.68 1.23
C ILE A 156 1.38 -4.52 0.64
N GLY A 157 1.96 -3.34 0.86
CA GLY A 157 3.38 -3.06 0.64
C GLY A 157 3.91 -2.07 1.68
N CYS A 158 5.21 -2.15 1.90
CA CYS A 158 6.04 -1.12 2.50
C CYS A 158 7.23 -0.89 1.57
#